data_AF-A0A9E2KKE7-F1
#
_entry.id   AF-A0A9E2KKE7-F1
#
_cell.length_a   1.000
_cell.length_b   1.000
_cell.length_c   1.000
_cell.angle_alpha   90.00
_cell.angle_beta   90.00
_cell.angle_gamma   90.00
#
_symmetry.space_group_name_H-M   'P 1'
#
loop_
_entity.id
_entity.type
_entity.pdbx_description
1 polymer ?
#
loop_
_entity_poly.entity_id
_entity_poly.type
_entity_poly.pdbx_seq_one_letter_code
_entity_poly.pdbx_strand_id
1 'polypeptide(L)'
;PASSPADSPSWEGSSGRPQSGTVTVVVEGEEETLPAVLFEGRGYSIYLPEEEWTRTMEGEGGDVQDVFTAAANDKVMLAVQSSSDPSITFDEVCETLLAEGYLQSDDDDRFFALSADGVVTCQYIVEGEAGTIWYLSWCYPDTPEYLEGWGSRIPQLIETFEAK
;
A
#
# COMPACT_ATOMS: atom_id res chain seq x y z
N PRO A 1 28.23 -24.85 -20.08
CA PRO A 1 27.64 -25.10 -18.74
C PRO A 1 27.66 -23.79 -17.95
N ALA A 2 26.57 -23.54 -17.20
CA ALA A 2 26.29 -22.41 -16.30
C ALA A 2 26.04 -21.06 -17.01
N SER A 3 24.96 -20.31 -16.77
CA SER A 3 23.71 -20.50 -16.03
C SER A 3 22.74 -19.44 -16.57
N SER A 4 21.49 -19.80 -16.85
CA SER A 4 20.41 -18.83 -16.99
C SER A 4 20.17 -18.15 -15.64
N PRO A 5 20.06 -16.82 -15.56
CA PRO A 5 19.25 -16.20 -14.54
C PRO A 5 17.81 -16.00 -15.06
N ALA A 6 16.89 -16.08 -14.12
CA ALA A 6 15.46 -16.24 -14.28
C ALA A 6 14.79 -15.26 -15.25
N ASP A 7 13.82 -15.81 -15.97
CA ASP A 7 12.70 -15.12 -16.59
C ASP A 7 11.93 -14.40 -15.46
N SER A 8 12.28 -13.15 -15.20
CA SER A 8 11.43 -12.25 -14.42
C SER A 8 10.17 -11.99 -15.25
N PRO A 9 8.96 -12.11 -14.71
CA PRO A 9 7.75 -11.77 -15.45
C PRO A 9 7.84 -10.30 -15.88
N SER A 10 8.13 -10.08 -17.17
CA SER A 10 8.17 -8.75 -17.76
C SER A 10 6.74 -8.32 -18.00
N TRP A 11 6.14 -7.65 -17.03
CA TRP A 11 4.97 -6.83 -17.30
C TRP A 11 5.43 -5.66 -18.18
N GLU A 12 5.16 -5.74 -19.47
CA GLU A 12 5.35 -4.63 -20.41
C GLU A 12 4.43 -3.47 -20.00
N GLY A 13 4.97 -2.61 -19.15
CA GLY A 13 4.29 -1.45 -18.59
C GLY A 13 5.14 -0.79 -17.51
N SER A 14 6.45 -0.65 -17.73
CA SER A 14 7.29 0.10 -16.79
C SER A 14 6.77 1.53 -16.69
N SER A 15 6.59 2.01 -15.47
CA SER A 15 6.10 3.35 -15.12
C SER A 15 6.95 4.47 -15.69
N GLY A 16 8.14 4.15 -16.21
CA GLY A 16 9.13 5.14 -16.59
C GLY A 16 9.78 5.82 -15.38
N ARG A 17 9.36 5.45 -14.16
CA ARG A 17 9.97 5.92 -12.91
C ARG A 17 11.28 5.18 -12.65
N PRO A 18 12.26 5.85 -12.02
CA PRO A 18 13.53 5.20 -11.68
C PRO A 18 13.28 4.06 -10.68
N GLN A 19 13.93 2.92 -10.92
CA GLN A 19 13.80 1.72 -10.07
C GLN A 19 14.27 1.95 -8.62
N SER A 20 15.20 2.89 -8.43
CA SER A 20 15.70 3.31 -7.12
C SER A 20 15.41 4.80 -6.93
N GLY A 21 14.96 5.16 -5.74
CA GLY A 21 14.66 6.52 -5.34
C GLY A 21 14.94 6.73 -3.87
N THR A 22 14.40 7.81 -3.33
CA THR A 22 14.41 8.09 -1.90
C THR A 22 13.02 8.52 -1.48
N VAL A 23 12.57 8.03 -0.33
CA VAL A 23 11.35 8.48 0.32
C VAL A 23 11.73 9.25 1.58
N THR A 24 11.09 10.39 1.80
CA THR A 24 11.23 11.13 3.05
C THR A 24 10.05 10.78 3.93
N VAL A 25 10.32 10.33 5.15
CA VAL A 25 9.30 10.03 6.14
C VAL A 25 9.58 10.81 7.41
N VAL A 26 8.54 11.27 8.10
CA VAL A 26 8.64 11.91 9.40
C VAL A 26 8.21 10.92 10.47
N VAL A 27 9.14 10.56 11.35
CA VAL A 27 8.91 9.65 12.48
C VAL A 27 9.24 10.43 13.75
N GLU A 28 8.31 10.48 14.71
CA GLU A 28 8.46 11.25 15.96
C GLU A 28 8.85 12.73 15.76
N GLY A 29 8.52 13.32 14.60
CA GLY A 29 8.87 14.70 14.25
C GLY A 29 10.27 14.88 13.65
N GLU A 30 11.01 13.79 13.43
CA GLU A 30 12.30 13.80 12.74
C GLU A 30 12.12 13.36 11.28
N GLU A 31 12.57 14.19 10.33
CA GLU A 31 12.59 13.85 8.91
C GLU A 31 13.75 12.87 8.62
N GLU A 32 13.41 11.69 8.11
CA GLU A 32 14.35 10.65 7.72
C GLU A 32 14.23 10.40 6.20
N THR A 33 15.31 10.60 5.46
CA THR A 33 15.38 10.22 4.04
C THR A 33 15.93 8.81 3.90
N LEU A 34 15.10 7.92 3.38
CA LEU A 34 15.40 6.51 3.23
C LEU A 34 15.61 6.16 1.76
N PRO A 35 16.58 5.29 1.44
CA PRO A 35 16.65 4.71 0.12
C PRO A 35 15.40 3.83 -0.10
N ALA A 36 14.80 3.97 -1.28
CA ALA A 36 13.58 3.25 -1.63
C ALA A 36 13.71 2.58 -3.00
N VAL A 37 13.03 1.47 -3.13
CA VAL A 37 12.87 0.75 -4.39
C VAL A 37 11.46 0.91 -4.90
N LEU A 38 11.35 1.05 -6.21
CA LEU A 38 10.08 1.07 -6.90
C LEU A 38 9.54 -0.35 -7.03
N PHE A 39 8.37 -0.57 -6.47
CA PHE A 39 7.58 -1.77 -6.69
C PHE A 39 6.53 -1.48 -7.77
N GLU A 40 6.57 -2.26 -8.85
CA GLU A 40 5.60 -2.18 -9.94
C GLU A 40 4.70 -3.40 -9.90
N GLY A 41 3.40 -3.17 -9.75
CA GLY A 41 2.36 -4.19 -9.91
C GLY A 41 1.54 -3.94 -11.17
N ARG A 42 0.39 -4.61 -11.29
CA ARG A 42 -0.41 -4.57 -12.53
C ARG A 42 -1.27 -3.31 -12.61
N GLY A 43 -0.68 -2.24 -13.13
CA GLY A 43 -1.36 -0.96 -13.29
C GLY A 43 -1.09 0.03 -12.16
N TYR A 44 -0.08 -0.25 -11.32
CA TYR A 44 0.37 0.72 -10.33
C TYR A 44 1.87 0.65 -10.11
N SER A 45 2.41 1.67 -9.44
CA SER A 45 3.77 1.67 -8.91
C SER A 45 3.84 2.41 -7.57
N ILE A 46 4.68 1.96 -6.65
CA ILE A 46 4.85 2.56 -5.32
C ILE A 46 6.31 2.46 -4.89
N TYR A 47 6.83 3.49 -4.21
CA TYR A 47 8.15 3.43 -3.59
C TYR A 47 8.04 2.95 -2.15
N LEU A 48 8.79 1.90 -1.82
CA LEU A 48 8.91 1.42 -0.45
C LEU A 48 10.39 1.38 -0.04
N PRO A 49 10.72 1.67 1.23
CA PRO A 49 12.09 1.64 1.72
C PRO A 49 12.78 0.29 1.44
N GLU A 50 14.04 0.35 1.03
CA GLU A 50 14.85 -0.83 0.78
C GLU A 50 14.99 -1.67 2.05
N GLU A 51 14.94 -3.00 1.89
CA GLU A 51 15.12 -4.00 2.97
C GLU A 51 14.06 -3.96 4.09
N GLU A 52 13.10 -3.04 4.05
CA GLU A 52 12.02 -2.97 5.05
C GLU A 52 10.75 -3.70 4.65
N TRP A 53 10.53 -3.93 3.36
CA TRP A 53 9.30 -4.52 2.86
C TRP A 53 9.59 -5.74 2.01
N THR A 54 8.87 -6.83 2.30
CA THR A 54 8.91 -8.06 1.50
C THR A 54 7.56 -8.25 0.83
N ARG A 55 7.54 -8.36 -0.49
CA ARG A 55 6.34 -8.76 -1.24
C ARG A 55 6.07 -10.24 -0.95
N THR A 56 5.09 -10.51 -0.09
CA THR A 56 4.81 -11.86 0.44
C THR A 56 3.77 -12.61 -0.38
N MET A 57 2.86 -11.89 -1.05
CA MET A 57 1.86 -12.47 -1.92
C MET A 57 1.61 -11.56 -3.12
N GLU A 58 1.70 -12.13 -4.32
CA GLU A 58 1.01 -11.61 -5.50
C GLU A 58 -0.32 -12.37 -5.53
N GLY A 59 -1.45 -11.68 -5.48
CA GLY A 59 -2.72 -12.36 -5.32
C GLY A 59 -2.98 -13.31 -6.48
N GLU A 60 -3.09 -14.61 -6.17
CA GLU A 60 -3.52 -15.62 -7.12
C GLU A 60 -5.03 -15.50 -7.33
N GLY A 61 -5.42 -14.55 -8.17
CA GLY A 61 -6.77 -14.44 -8.73
C GLY A 61 -7.73 -13.56 -7.93
N GLY A 62 -8.17 -12.49 -8.57
CA GLY A 62 -9.38 -11.76 -8.19
C GLY A 62 -9.11 -10.32 -7.86
N ASP A 63 -8.75 -10.04 -6.60
CA ASP A 63 -9.01 -8.72 -6.03
C ASP A 63 -7.77 -8.09 -5.40
N VAL A 64 -6.98 -8.83 -4.62
CA VAL A 64 -5.71 -8.33 -4.07
C VAL A 64 -4.62 -8.47 -5.11
N GLN A 65 -4.00 -7.37 -5.52
CA GLN A 65 -2.88 -7.45 -6.47
C GLN A 65 -1.61 -7.88 -5.73
N ASP A 66 -1.28 -7.17 -4.66
CA ASP A 66 0.00 -7.32 -3.98
C ASP A 66 -0.09 -7.10 -2.49
N VAL A 67 0.66 -7.91 -1.73
CA VAL A 67 0.81 -7.77 -0.29
C VAL A 67 2.29 -7.63 0.06
N PHE A 68 2.60 -6.58 0.77
CA PHE A 68 3.89 -6.25 1.34
C PHE A 68 3.83 -6.42 2.85
N THR A 69 4.77 -7.17 3.41
CA THR A 69 4.90 -7.37 4.84
C THR A 69 6.20 -6.71 5.31
N ALA A 70 6.15 -6.00 6.43
CA ALA A 70 7.34 -5.38 6.98
C ALA A 70 8.33 -6.47 7.44
N ALA A 71 9.60 -6.35 7.03
CA ALA A 71 10.66 -7.30 7.35
C ALA A 71 10.96 -7.33 8.86
N ALA A 72 10.80 -6.19 9.54
CA ALA A 72 10.94 -6.08 10.97
C ALA A 72 9.74 -6.67 11.74
N ASN A 73 8.57 -6.80 11.10
CA ASN A 73 7.34 -7.20 11.78
C ASN A 73 6.28 -7.78 10.84
N ASP A 74 5.98 -9.07 11.01
CA ASP A 74 4.97 -9.76 10.20
C ASP A 74 3.52 -9.28 10.45
N LYS A 75 3.28 -8.54 11.54
CA LYS A 75 1.97 -7.96 11.86
C LYS A 75 1.70 -6.66 11.12
N VAL A 76 2.71 -6.06 10.49
CA VAL A 76 2.58 -4.85 9.70
C VAL A 76 2.53 -5.24 8.24
N MET A 77 1.38 -5.03 7.63
CA MET A 77 1.12 -5.41 6.25
C MET A 77 0.54 -4.23 5.48
N LEU A 78 0.91 -4.11 4.22
CA LEU A 78 0.37 -3.19 3.23
C LEU A 78 -0.09 -4.02 2.03
N ALA A 79 -1.36 -3.95 1.69
CA ALA A 79 -1.97 -4.58 0.54
C ALA A 79 -2.40 -3.51 -0.46
N VAL A 80 -2.13 -3.78 -1.74
CA VAL A 80 -2.58 -2.97 -2.87
C VAL A 80 -3.57 -3.81 -3.66
N GLN A 81 -4.75 -3.27 -3.89
CA GLN A 81 -5.81 -3.88 -4.67
C GLN A 81 -6.46 -2.86 -5.60
N SER A 82 -7.01 -3.33 -6.71
CA SER A 82 -7.80 -2.53 -7.64
C SER A 82 -9.23 -3.04 -7.67
N SER A 83 -10.20 -2.20 -8.00
CA SER A 83 -11.59 -2.62 -8.15
C SER A 83 -11.71 -3.57 -9.34
N SER A 84 -12.19 -4.77 -9.08
CA SER A 84 -12.55 -5.74 -10.12
C SER A 84 -13.76 -5.25 -10.93
N ASP A 85 -14.63 -4.46 -10.29
CA ASP A 85 -15.78 -3.84 -10.92
C ASP A 85 -15.41 -2.44 -11.45
N PRO A 86 -15.54 -2.17 -12.76
CA PRO A 86 -15.24 -0.86 -13.34
C PRO A 86 -16.40 0.13 -13.24
N SER A 87 -17.56 -0.29 -12.70
CA SER A 87 -18.71 0.58 -12.48
C SER A 87 -18.79 1.11 -11.05
N ILE A 88 -18.05 0.51 -10.12
CA ILE A 88 -17.98 1.00 -8.74
C ILE A 88 -17.39 2.40 -8.71
N THR A 89 -18.07 3.30 -8.02
CA THR A 89 -17.61 4.67 -7.84
C THR A 89 -16.90 4.84 -6.51
N PHE A 90 -16.05 5.86 -6.43
CA PHE A 90 -15.40 6.26 -5.17
C PHE A 90 -16.42 6.43 -4.02
N ASP A 91 -17.57 7.04 -4.31
CA ASP A 91 -18.65 7.27 -3.33
C ASP A 91 -19.23 5.96 -2.80
N GLU A 92 -19.53 5.00 -3.69
CA GLU A 92 -20.02 3.68 -3.29
C GLU A 92 -19.02 2.90 -2.43
N VAL A 93 -17.73 3.04 -2.72
CA VAL A 93 -16.66 2.45 -1.89
C VAL A 93 -16.66 3.08 -0.51
N CYS A 94 -16.71 4.42 -0.43
CA CYS A 94 -16.77 5.14 0.84
C CYS A 94 -17.99 4.75 1.67
N GLU A 95 -19.17 4.71 1.04
CA GLU A 95 -20.41 4.29 1.69
C GLU A 95 -20.32 2.84 2.21
N THR A 96 -19.69 1.94 1.44
CA THR A 96 -19.47 0.55 1.85
C THR A 96 -18.56 0.47 3.08
N LEU A 97 -17.42 1.17 3.07
CA LEU A 97 -16.49 1.18 4.20
C LEU A 97 -17.15 1.73 5.47
N LEU A 98 -17.89 2.83 5.36
CA LEU A 98 -18.66 3.40 6.47
C LEU A 98 -19.70 2.39 7.01
N ALA A 99 -20.39 1.67 6.12
CA ALA A 99 -21.35 0.64 6.51
C ALA A 99 -20.69 -0.58 7.19
N GLU A 100 -19.47 -0.92 6.81
CA GLU A 100 -18.65 -1.96 7.46
C GLU A 100 -18.10 -1.54 8.83
N GLY A 101 -18.24 -0.26 9.20
CA GLY A 101 -17.81 0.28 10.48
C GLY A 101 -16.42 0.92 10.45
N TYR A 102 -15.87 1.19 9.26
CA TYR A 102 -14.73 2.08 9.15
C TYR A 102 -15.15 3.52 9.45
N LEU A 103 -14.22 4.26 10.03
CA LEU A 103 -14.32 5.69 10.27
C LEU A 103 -13.48 6.40 9.22
N GLN A 104 -14.04 7.43 8.58
CA GLN A 104 -13.30 8.28 7.65
C GLN A 104 -12.51 9.33 8.43
N SER A 105 -11.28 9.61 8.02
CA SER A 105 -10.48 10.72 8.52
C SER A 105 -11.09 12.05 8.07
N ASP A 106 -11.12 13.05 8.94
CA ASP A 106 -11.64 14.39 8.59
C ASP A 106 -10.77 15.11 7.54
N ASP A 107 -9.48 14.76 7.46
CA ASP A 107 -8.49 15.46 6.63
C ASP A 107 -8.19 14.77 5.28
N ASP A 108 -8.50 13.47 5.11
CA ASP A 108 -8.12 12.70 3.93
C ASP A 108 -9.16 11.61 3.59
N ASP A 109 -9.13 11.09 2.35
CA ASP A 109 -9.87 9.92 1.86
C ASP A 109 -9.38 8.57 2.46
N ARG A 110 -8.97 8.61 3.73
CA ARG A 110 -8.44 7.51 4.51
C ARG A 110 -9.50 7.03 5.49
N PHE A 111 -9.64 5.72 5.57
CA PHE A 111 -10.58 5.01 6.42
C PHE A 111 -9.81 4.20 7.45
N PHE A 112 -10.31 4.12 8.68
CA PHE A 112 -9.69 3.34 9.75
C PHE A 112 -10.74 2.53 10.51
N ALA A 113 -10.39 1.30 10.84
CA ALA A 113 -11.18 0.40 11.68
C ALA A 113 -10.27 -0.22 12.74
N LEU A 114 -10.80 -0.35 13.95
CA LEU A 114 -10.15 -1.08 15.03
C LEU A 114 -10.83 -2.42 15.23
N SER A 115 -10.10 -3.50 15.00
CA SER A 115 -10.60 -4.85 15.28
C SER A 115 -10.64 -5.14 16.78
N ALA A 116 -11.48 -6.09 17.18
CA ALA A 116 -11.59 -6.52 18.58
C ALA A 116 -10.29 -7.11 19.14
N ASP A 117 -9.43 -7.63 18.26
CA ASP A 117 -8.11 -8.18 18.57
C ASP A 117 -7.02 -7.09 18.72
N GLY A 118 -7.38 -5.81 18.63
CA GLY A 118 -6.45 -4.69 18.80
C GLY A 118 -5.54 -4.47 17.59
N VAL A 119 -6.02 -4.77 16.38
CA VAL A 119 -5.35 -4.42 15.12
C VAL A 119 -6.08 -3.25 14.48
N VAL A 120 -5.35 -2.19 14.20
CA VAL A 120 -5.79 -1.07 13.39
C VAL A 120 -5.66 -1.48 11.93
N THR A 121 -6.76 -1.36 11.18
CA THR A 121 -6.77 -1.51 9.73
C THR A 121 -7.11 -0.16 9.14
N CYS A 122 -6.25 0.32 8.25
CA CYS A 122 -6.44 1.54 7.51
C CYS A 122 -6.62 1.21 6.03
N GLN A 123 -7.44 1.99 5.34
CA GLN A 123 -7.58 1.91 3.88
C GLN A 123 -7.50 3.31 3.30
N TYR A 124 -6.79 3.46 2.20
CA TYR A 124 -6.74 4.68 1.41
C TYR A 124 -7.24 4.38 0.01
N ILE A 125 -8.25 5.12 -0.41
CA ILE A 125 -8.93 4.91 -1.68
C ILE A 125 -8.44 5.96 -2.68
N VAL A 126 -7.99 5.50 -3.84
CA VAL A 126 -7.42 6.36 -4.89
C VAL A 126 -8.12 6.09 -6.20
N GLU A 127 -8.59 7.13 -6.88
CA GLU A 127 -9.07 7.03 -8.25
C GLU A 127 -7.87 7.08 -9.22
N GLY A 128 -7.66 5.99 -9.96
CA GLY A 128 -6.63 5.85 -10.97
C GLY A 128 -7.09 6.23 -12.38
N GLU A 129 -6.27 5.90 -13.40
CA GLU A 129 -6.64 6.19 -14.78
C GLU A 129 -7.89 5.37 -15.20
N ALA A 130 -8.65 5.94 -16.14
CA ALA A 130 -9.91 5.39 -16.63
C ALA A 130 -11.00 5.15 -15.56
N GLY A 131 -10.87 5.75 -14.37
CA GLY A 131 -11.84 5.61 -13.27
C GLY A 131 -11.67 4.32 -12.46
N THR A 132 -10.52 3.65 -12.57
CA THR A 132 -10.22 2.45 -11.77
C THR A 132 -10.02 2.84 -10.32
N ILE A 133 -10.76 2.22 -9.39
CA ILE A 133 -10.58 2.51 -7.96
C ILE A 133 -9.50 1.61 -7.38
N TRP A 134 -8.52 2.19 -6.70
CA TRP A 134 -7.44 1.50 -6.02
C TRP A 134 -7.63 1.60 -4.51
N TYR A 135 -7.30 0.53 -3.81
CA TYR A 135 -7.37 0.44 -2.37
C TYR A 135 -5.99 0.07 -1.86
N LEU A 136 -5.40 0.98 -1.10
CA LEU A 136 -4.19 0.75 -0.33
C LEU A 136 -4.61 0.46 1.10
N SER A 137 -4.63 -0.80 1.48
CA SER A 137 -5.01 -1.25 2.81
C SER A 137 -3.78 -1.57 3.62
N TRP A 138 -3.63 -1.04 4.83
CA TRP A 138 -2.56 -1.45 5.72
C TRP A 138 -3.06 -1.75 7.11
N CYS A 139 -2.36 -2.63 7.82
CA CYS A 139 -2.71 -2.95 9.20
C CYS A 139 -1.49 -2.96 10.10
N TYR A 140 -1.73 -2.65 11.37
CA TYR A 140 -0.73 -2.69 12.44
C TYR A 140 -1.41 -2.85 13.81
N PRO A 141 -0.72 -3.41 14.81
CA PRO A 141 -1.21 -3.47 16.19
C PRO A 141 -1.49 -2.08 16.79
N ASP A 142 -2.62 -1.92 17.50
CA ASP A 142 -3.02 -0.70 18.22
C ASP A 142 -2.16 -0.51 19.48
N THR A 143 -0.92 -0.07 19.28
CA THR A 143 0.05 0.18 20.34
C THR A 143 0.84 1.45 20.01
N PRO A 144 1.26 2.23 21.03
CA PRO A 144 1.90 3.54 20.82
C PRO A 144 3.15 3.44 19.93
N GLU A 145 3.97 2.41 20.13
CA GLU A 145 5.16 2.13 19.30
C GLU A 145 4.82 2.03 17.80
N TYR A 146 3.69 1.41 17.45
CA TYR A 146 3.31 1.23 16.06
C TYR A 146 2.61 2.46 15.52
N LEU A 147 1.87 3.20 16.34
CA LEU A 147 1.27 4.47 15.94
C LEU A 147 2.36 5.50 15.61
N GLU A 148 3.38 5.61 16.47
CA GLU A 148 4.49 6.57 16.32
C GLU A 148 5.46 6.16 15.20
N GLY A 149 5.65 4.85 14.99
CA GLY A 149 6.44 4.30 13.89
C GLY A 149 5.63 4.09 12.61
N TRP A 150 5.05 2.89 12.46
CA TRP A 150 4.41 2.43 11.21
C TRP A 150 3.14 3.19 10.84
N GLY A 151 2.33 3.58 11.82
CA GLY A 151 1.09 4.35 11.65
C GLY A 151 1.34 5.76 11.11
N SER A 152 2.50 6.35 11.40
CA SER A 152 2.95 7.62 10.80
C SER A 152 3.66 7.40 9.46
N ARG A 153 4.49 6.35 9.37
CA ARG A 153 5.37 6.08 8.22
C ARG A 153 4.61 5.60 6.99
N ILE A 154 3.71 4.62 7.13
CA ILE A 154 2.97 4.01 6.00
C ILE A 154 2.15 5.03 5.21
N PRO A 155 1.38 5.94 5.85
CA PRO A 155 0.64 6.99 5.13
C PRO A 155 1.51 7.85 4.21
N GLN A 156 2.78 8.08 4.58
CA GLN A 156 3.74 8.85 3.77
C GLN A 156 4.33 8.01 2.64
N LEU A 157 4.49 6.69 2.84
CA LEU A 157 4.94 5.77 1.80
C LEU A 157 3.89 5.63 0.69
N ILE A 158 2.61 5.51 1.05
CA ILE A 158 1.51 5.37 0.09
C ILE A 158 1.26 6.66 -0.71
N GLU A 159 1.75 7.83 -0.27
CA GLU A 159 1.71 9.05 -1.10
C GLU A 159 2.57 8.93 -2.36
N THR A 160 3.52 8.00 -2.37
CA THR A 160 4.34 7.72 -3.55
C THR A 160 3.63 6.86 -4.58
N PHE A 161 2.46 6.32 -4.25
CA PHE A 161 1.66 5.48 -5.11
C PHE A 161 1.21 6.24 -6.36
N GLU A 162 1.40 5.61 -7.52
CA GLU A 162 0.84 6.05 -8.79
C GLU A 162 0.08 4.90 -9.42
N ALA A 163 -1.23 5.11 -9.61
CA ALA A 163 -2.07 4.31 -10.48
C ALA A 163 -1.86 4.72 -11.95
N LYS A 164 -1.88 3.73 -12.83
CA LYS A 164 -1.82 3.87 -14.30
C LYS A 164 -3.16 3.44 -14.93
#